data_AF-A0A5D2V4G8-F1
#
_entry.id   AF-A0A5D2V4G8-F1
#
_cell.length_a   1.000
_cell.length_b   1.000
_cell.length_c   1.000
_cell.angle_alpha   90.00
_cell.angle_beta   90.00
_cell.angle_gamma   90.00
#
_symmetry.space_group_name_H-M   'P 1'
#
loop_
_entity.id
_entity.type
_entity.pdbx_description
1 polymer ?
#
loop_
_entity_poly.entity_id
_entity_poly.type
_entity_poly.pdbx_seq_one_letter_code
_entity_poly.pdbx_strand_id
1 'polypeptide(L)'
;MGGESYEEAIAALSKLLSEKADLGSVAAEKIKQITADLEAAGSCDTDNRIKTGFLHFKSEKFEKNPDLYGTLAKGQSPKYLIFACSDSRVCPSHILDFQPGEAFMVRNIASMVPPYDKNKYCGVGAAIEYAVLHLKVENIVVIGHSNCGGIKGLMSIPDDGTTASDFIEQWVSICGSAKTKVKSEKNEMSFAEQCTYCEKEAVNVSLGNLLTYPFVREALVKKTLVLKGAHYDFVNGKFDLWNLNFQISPTLDL
;
A
#
# COMPACT_ATOMS: atom_id res chain seq x y z
N MET A 1 -2.65 -17.00 -23.34
CA MET A 1 -2.29 -18.43 -23.49
C MET A 1 -3.24 -19.39 -22.76
N GLY A 2 -4.27 -18.95 -22.02
CA GLY A 2 -5.21 -19.87 -21.37
C GLY A 2 -6.40 -20.32 -22.24
N GLY A 3 -6.83 -19.50 -23.22
CA GLY A 3 -8.06 -19.74 -23.99
C GLY A 3 -8.08 -21.02 -24.82
N GLU A 4 -6.99 -21.32 -25.54
CA GLU A 4 -6.90 -22.52 -26.39
C GLU A 4 -6.97 -23.82 -25.57
N SER A 5 -6.44 -23.82 -24.35
CA SER A 5 -6.52 -24.97 -23.44
C SER A 5 -7.93 -25.26 -22.91
N TYR A 6 -8.80 -24.25 -22.84
CA TYR A 6 -10.17 -24.42 -22.35
C TYR A 6 -11.09 -24.97 -23.44
N GLU A 7 -10.95 -24.49 -24.67
CA GLU A 7 -11.75 -24.98 -25.79
C GLU A 7 -11.45 -26.45 -26.11
N GLU A 8 -10.18 -26.86 -26.04
CA GLU A 8 -9.79 -28.26 -26.18
C GLU A 8 -10.37 -29.15 -25.07
N ALA A 9 -10.37 -28.66 -23.82
CA ALA A 9 -10.95 -29.37 -22.68
C ALA A 9 -12.48 -29.54 -22.83
N ILE A 10 -13.17 -28.50 -23.30
CA ILE A 10 -14.62 -28.52 -23.56
C ILE A 10 -14.95 -29.50 -24.70
N ALA A 11 -14.16 -29.51 -25.77
CA ALA A 11 -14.34 -30.42 -26.90
C ALA A 11 -14.11 -31.89 -26.49
N ALA A 12 -13.06 -32.16 -25.73
CA ALA A 12 -12.75 -33.51 -25.23
C ALA A 12 -13.84 -34.02 -24.28
N LEU A 13 -14.33 -33.17 -23.38
CA LEU A 13 -15.42 -33.51 -22.46
C LEU A 13 -16.73 -33.77 -23.20
N SER A 14 -17.07 -32.95 -24.20
CA SER A 14 -18.27 -33.13 -25.02
C SER A 14 -18.27 -34.46 -25.79
N LYS A 15 -17.10 -34.85 -26.32
CA LYS A 15 -16.91 -36.14 -26.99
C LYS A 15 -17.13 -37.31 -26.03
N LEU A 16 -16.50 -37.27 -24.85
CA LEU A 16 -16.66 -38.29 -23.80
C LEU A 16 -18.12 -38.49 -23.35
N LEU A 17 -18.91 -37.42 -23.34
CA LEU A 17 -20.32 -37.47 -22.98
C LEU A 17 -21.22 -38.03 -24.08
N SER A 18 -20.84 -37.84 -25.35
CA SER A 18 -21.53 -38.45 -26.48
C SER A 18 -21.35 -39.98 -26.54
N GLU A 19 -20.24 -40.49 -26.00
CA GLU A 19 -19.89 -41.91 -26.00
C GLU A 19 -20.51 -42.69 -24.82
N LYS A 20 -21.06 -41.99 -23.80
CA LYS A 20 -21.76 -42.59 -22.65
C LYS A 20 -23.24 -42.18 -22.63
N ALA A 21 -24.04 -42.85 -23.45
CA ALA A 21 -25.46 -42.54 -23.68
C ALA A 21 -26.31 -42.45 -22.39
N ASP A 22 -25.98 -43.20 -21.35
CA ASP A 22 -26.71 -43.20 -20.05
C ASP A 22 -26.38 -41.99 -19.15
N LEU A 23 -25.35 -41.21 -19.49
CA LEU A 23 -24.92 -40.01 -18.78
C LEU A 23 -25.21 -38.72 -19.56
N GLY A 24 -25.65 -38.83 -20.82
CA GLY A 24 -25.73 -37.69 -21.76
C GLY A 24 -26.65 -36.56 -21.29
N SER A 25 -27.83 -36.88 -20.75
CA SER A 25 -28.79 -35.86 -20.28
C SER A 25 -28.32 -35.18 -18.98
N VAL A 26 -27.92 -35.98 -17.99
CA VAL A 26 -27.45 -35.47 -16.68
C VAL A 26 -26.15 -34.68 -16.81
N ALA A 27 -25.24 -35.12 -17.68
CA ALA A 27 -23.98 -34.42 -17.91
C ALA A 27 -24.15 -33.16 -18.77
N ALA A 28 -25.02 -33.17 -19.79
CA ALA A 28 -25.35 -31.97 -20.54
C ALA A 28 -25.99 -30.89 -19.65
N GLU A 29 -26.86 -31.30 -18.72
CA GLU A 29 -27.49 -30.38 -17.77
C GLU A 29 -26.49 -29.82 -16.75
N LYS A 30 -25.57 -30.65 -16.24
CA LYS A 30 -24.46 -30.18 -15.40
C LYS A 30 -23.49 -29.26 -16.14
N ILE A 31 -23.16 -29.55 -17.40
CA ILE A 31 -22.33 -28.66 -18.22
C ILE A 31 -23.04 -27.34 -18.44
N LYS A 32 -24.33 -27.36 -18.79
CA LYS A 32 -25.11 -26.14 -18.98
C LYS A 32 -25.16 -25.30 -17.71
N GLN A 33 -25.30 -25.94 -16.55
CA GLN A 33 -25.24 -25.26 -15.26
C GLN A 33 -23.85 -24.68 -14.98
N ILE A 34 -22.78 -25.45 -15.18
CA ILE A 34 -21.40 -24.99 -14.97
C ILE A 34 -21.05 -23.85 -15.93
N THR A 35 -21.46 -23.92 -17.20
CA THR A 35 -21.26 -22.85 -18.18
C THR A 35 -22.03 -21.60 -17.78
N ALA A 36 -23.29 -21.72 -17.35
CA ALA A 36 -24.07 -20.57 -16.85
C ALA A 36 -23.46 -19.96 -15.57
N ASP A 37 -22.96 -20.79 -14.66
CA ASP A 37 -22.26 -20.35 -13.44
C ASP A 37 -20.93 -19.65 -13.77
N LEU A 38 -20.21 -20.13 -14.80
CA LEU A 38 -18.97 -19.51 -15.31
C LEU A 38 -19.25 -18.18 -16.05
N GLU A 39 -20.33 -18.10 -16.82
CA GLU A 39 -20.78 -16.87 -17.49
C GLU A 39 -21.25 -15.84 -16.46
N ALA A 40 -21.97 -16.26 -15.42
CA ALA A 40 -22.36 -15.41 -14.29
C ALA A 40 -21.15 -14.96 -13.46
N ALA A 41 -20.13 -15.82 -13.29
CA ALA A 41 -18.85 -15.45 -12.69
C ALA A 41 -18.02 -14.48 -13.55
N GLY A 42 -18.26 -14.45 -14.87
CA GLY A 42 -17.66 -13.49 -15.81
C GLY A 42 -18.23 -12.07 -15.68
N SER A 43 -19.45 -11.92 -15.14
CA SER A 43 -19.98 -10.66 -14.68
C SER A 43 -19.44 -10.37 -13.28
N CYS A 44 -18.46 -9.48 -13.17
CA CYS A 44 -17.95 -9.01 -11.88
C CYS A 44 -19.06 -8.26 -11.12
N ASP A 45 -19.90 -8.99 -10.40
CA ASP A 45 -20.81 -8.40 -9.42
C ASP A 45 -19.97 -7.87 -8.25
N THR A 46 -19.64 -6.59 -8.32
CA THR A 46 -18.80 -5.89 -7.35
C THR A 46 -19.41 -5.91 -5.96
N ASP A 47 -20.73 -5.84 -5.86
CA ASP A 47 -21.45 -5.89 -4.58
C ASP A 47 -21.35 -7.29 -3.97
N ASN A 48 -21.51 -8.33 -4.79
CA ASN A 48 -21.35 -9.71 -4.33
C ASN A 48 -19.92 -10.01 -3.90
N ARG A 49 -18.91 -9.45 -4.58
CA ARG A 49 -17.50 -9.58 -4.17
C ARG A 49 -17.24 -8.98 -2.78
N ILE A 50 -17.88 -7.86 -2.43
CA ILE A 50 -17.77 -7.25 -1.09
C ILE A 50 -18.42 -8.16 -0.05
N LYS A 51 -19.65 -8.63 -0.31
CA LYS A 51 -20.41 -9.50 0.62
C LYS A 51 -19.69 -10.82 0.88
N THR A 52 -19.30 -11.53 -0.17
CA THR A 52 -18.60 -12.82 -0.07
C THR A 52 -17.23 -12.67 0.60
N GLY A 53 -16.50 -11.58 0.32
CA GLY A 53 -15.24 -11.26 1.00
C GLY A 53 -15.41 -11.05 2.51
N PHE A 54 -16.46 -10.34 2.94
CA PHE A 54 -16.76 -10.17 4.36
C PHE A 54 -17.19 -11.48 5.02
N LEU A 55 -18.02 -12.29 4.36
CA LEU A 55 -18.42 -13.60 4.90
C LEU A 55 -17.22 -14.52 5.11
N HIS A 56 -16.27 -14.52 4.18
CA HIS A 56 -15.00 -15.25 4.34
C HIS A 56 -14.18 -14.72 5.52
N PHE A 57 -14.00 -13.39 5.65
CA PHE A 57 -13.34 -12.80 6.82
C PHE A 57 -14.03 -13.23 8.13
N LYS A 58 -15.37 -13.20 8.15
CA LYS A 58 -16.16 -13.57 9.33
C LYS A 58 -15.89 -15.02 9.75
N SER A 59 -16.02 -15.98 8.82
CA SER A 59 -15.86 -17.41 9.14
C SER A 59 -14.40 -17.81 9.38
N GLU A 60 -13.47 -17.27 8.59
CA GLU A 60 -12.08 -17.74 8.59
C GLU A 60 -11.16 -16.97 9.52
N LYS A 61 -11.54 -15.75 9.94
CA LYS A 61 -10.71 -14.91 10.80
C LYS A 61 -11.44 -14.52 12.08
N PHE A 62 -12.61 -13.89 11.97
CA PHE A 62 -13.32 -13.35 13.13
C PHE A 62 -13.76 -14.44 14.12
N GLU A 63 -14.56 -15.40 13.65
CA GLU A 63 -15.12 -16.47 14.50
C GLU A 63 -14.06 -17.44 15.03
N LYS A 64 -12.94 -17.58 14.31
CA LYS A 64 -11.81 -18.43 14.73
C LYS A 64 -10.88 -17.79 15.76
N ASN A 65 -11.00 -16.47 16.02
CA ASN A 65 -10.14 -15.75 16.96
C ASN A 65 -10.96 -14.88 17.94
N PRO A 66 -11.91 -15.46 18.69
CA PRO A 66 -12.84 -14.69 19.54
C PRO A 66 -12.12 -13.86 20.61
N ASP A 67 -11.01 -14.35 21.19
CA ASP A 67 -10.25 -13.62 22.21
C ASP A 67 -9.57 -12.38 21.63
N LEU A 68 -9.01 -12.48 20.43
CA LEU A 68 -8.38 -11.37 19.73
C LEU A 68 -9.41 -10.28 19.45
N TYR A 69 -10.51 -10.61 18.75
CA TYR A 69 -11.52 -9.63 18.39
C TYR A 69 -12.32 -9.12 19.60
N GLY A 70 -12.49 -9.95 20.64
CA GLY A 70 -13.06 -9.52 21.92
C GLY A 70 -12.18 -8.52 22.66
N THR A 71 -10.85 -8.60 22.50
CA THR A 71 -9.90 -7.61 23.02
C THR A 71 -9.94 -6.33 22.18
N LEU A 72 -9.86 -6.45 20.85
CA LEU A 72 -9.88 -5.31 19.92
C LEU A 72 -11.18 -4.51 19.98
N ALA A 73 -12.31 -5.15 20.32
CA ALA A 73 -13.59 -4.46 20.51
C ALA A 73 -13.56 -3.46 21.69
N LYS A 74 -12.63 -3.61 22.64
CA LYS A 74 -12.48 -2.71 23.80
C LYS A 74 -11.56 -1.52 23.53
N GLY A 75 -10.71 -1.61 22.51
CA GLY A 75 -9.76 -0.57 22.15
C GLY A 75 -8.60 -1.07 21.28
N GLN A 76 -7.75 -0.13 20.88
CA GLN A 76 -6.56 -0.40 20.06
C GLN A 76 -5.30 0.17 20.73
N SER A 77 -4.16 -0.50 20.54
CA SER A 77 -2.84 -0.05 21.00
C SER A 77 -1.72 -0.43 20.01
N PRO A 78 -1.83 0.00 18.74
CA PRO A 78 -0.88 -0.38 17.71
C PRO A 78 0.52 0.14 18.04
N LYS A 79 1.54 -0.62 17.64
CA LYS A 79 2.96 -0.26 17.84
C LYS A 79 3.54 0.52 16.66
N TYR A 80 2.86 0.49 15.52
CA TYR A 80 3.31 1.08 14.27
C TYR A 80 2.30 2.08 13.74
N LEU A 81 2.78 3.24 13.29
CA LEU A 81 2.13 4.07 12.27
C LEU A 81 2.78 3.77 10.93
N ILE A 82 1.99 3.33 9.95
CA ILE A 82 2.48 2.98 8.61
C ILE A 82 1.96 4.01 7.60
N PHE A 83 2.88 4.62 6.86
CA PHE A 83 2.57 5.31 5.60
C PHE A 83 2.88 4.39 4.43
N ALA A 84 1.87 4.11 3.61
CA ALA A 84 2.01 3.29 2.42
C ALA A 84 1.20 3.86 1.25
N CYS A 85 1.50 3.40 0.04
CA CYS A 85 0.85 3.92 -1.14
C CYS A 85 -0.57 3.34 -1.23
N SER A 86 -1.50 4.10 -1.80
CA SER A 86 -2.85 3.61 -2.14
C SER A 86 -2.86 2.54 -3.24
N ASP A 87 -1.72 2.27 -3.89
CA ASP A 87 -1.53 1.24 -4.90
C ASP A 87 -2.08 -0.12 -4.43
N SER A 88 -2.90 -0.76 -5.25
CA SER A 88 -3.63 -1.98 -4.90
C SER A 88 -2.72 -3.20 -4.68
N ARG A 89 -1.45 -3.15 -5.10
CA ARG A 89 -0.49 -4.25 -5.03
C ARG A 89 0.32 -4.31 -3.73
N VAL A 90 0.25 -3.25 -2.91
CA VAL A 90 1.19 -3.04 -1.79
C VAL A 90 0.49 -2.86 -0.45
N CYS A 91 -0.59 -3.61 -0.21
CA CYS A 91 -1.30 -3.59 1.07
C CYS A 91 -0.37 -3.98 2.23
N PRO A 92 -0.06 -3.07 3.19
CA PRO A 92 0.93 -3.35 4.25
C PRO A 92 0.57 -4.55 5.11
N SER A 93 -0.73 -4.75 5.42
CA SER A 93 -1.20 -5.92 6.16
C SER A 93 -0.84 -7.24 5.47
N HIS A 94 -0.78 -7.25 4.14
CA HIS A 94 -0.43 -8.45 3.39
C HIS A 94 1.08 -8.65 3.28
N ILE A 95 1.81 -7.59 2.93
CA ILE A 95 3.26 -7.70 2.65
C ILE A 95 4.13 -7.83 3.90
N LEU A 96 3.63 -7.39 5.06
CA LEU A 96 4.34 -7.45 6.34
C LEU A 96 3.62 -8.33 7.38
N ASP A 97 2.57 -9.04 6.97
CA ASP A 97 1.76 -9.92 7.84
C ASP A 97 1.23 -9.25 9.12
N PHE A 98 0.89 -7.96 9.06
CA PHE A 98 0.28 -7.29 10.20
C PHE A 98 -1.10 -7.86 10.51
N GLN A 99 -1.29 -8.25 11.75
CA GLN A 99 -2.56 -8.65 12.32
C GLN A 99 -3.41 -7.43 12.71
N PRO A 100 -4.74 -7.60 12.84
CA PRO A 100 -5.62 -6.56 13.34
C PRO A 100 -5.15 -6.02 14.69
N GLY A 101 -4.98 -4.70 14.78
CA GLY A 101 -4.53 -4.00 15.99
C GLY A 101 -3.03 -3.72 16.07
N GLU A 102 -2.19 -4.27 15.19
CA GLU A 102 -0.74 -4.06 15.25
C GLU A 102 -0.28 -2.71 14.66
N ALA A 103 -0.92 -2.27 13.58
CA ALA A 103 -0.54 -1.08 12.82
C ALA A 103 -1.72 -0.14 12.57
N PHE A 104 -1.52 1.14 12.86
CA PHE A 104 -2.37 2.24 12.43
C PHE A 104 -1.88 2.73 11.06
N MET A 105 -2.77 2.77 10.05
CA MET A 105 -2.34 2.93 8.64
C MET A 105 -2.86 4.21 8.01
N VAL A 106 -1.97 4.92 7.32
CA VAL A 106 -2.28 6.01 6.41
C VAL A 106 -1.89 5.58 4.99
N ARG A 107 -2.86 5.62 4.08
CA ARG A 107 -2.63 5.31 2.66
C ARG A 107 -2.97 6.49 1.77
N ASN A 108 -2.00 6.92 0.97
CA ASN A 108 -2.16 8.04 0.05
C ASN A 108 -1.31 7.83 -1.22
N ILE A 109 -1.33 8.79 -2.15
CA ILE A 109 -0.58 8.69 -3.40
C ILE A 109 0.92 8.79 -3.07
N ALA A 110 1.68 7.76 -3.43
CA ALA A 110 3.13 7.64 -3.24
C ALA A 110 3.63 7.67 -1.78
N SER A 111 2.79 7.26 -0.81
CA SER A 111 3.16 7.13 0.61
C SER A 111 3.73 8.42 1.23
N MET A 112 3.39 9.58 0.66
CA MET A 112 4.06 10.84 1.00
C MET A 112 3.61 11.36 2.37
N VAL A 113 4.58 11.87 3.12
CA VAL A 113 4.32 12.66 4.32
C VAL A 113 4.64 14.12 4.01
N PRO A 114 3.63 15.01 3.95
CA PRO A 114 3.87 16.45 3.83
C PRO A 114 4.52 17.04 5.09
N PRO A 115 5.13 18.23 4.99
CA PRO A 115 5.55 18.98 6.17
C PRO A 115 4.34 19.44 7.00
N TYR A 116 4.60 19.84 8.25
CA TYR A 116 3.61 20.39 9.16
C TYR A 116 2.95 21.64 8.58
N ASP A 117 1.67 21.53 8.22
CA ASP A 117 0.82 22.66 7.84
C ASP A 117 -0.63 22.35 8.26
N LYS A 118 -1.16 23.16 9.17
CA LYS A 118 -2.53 22.99 9.72
C LYS A 118 -3.63 23.24 8.69
N ASN A 119 -3.35 24.03 7.66
CA ASN A 119 -4.34 24.47 6.68
C ASN A 119 -4.34 23.57 5.45
N LYS A 120 -3.16 23.16 4.97
CA LYS A 120 -3.02 22.38 3.73
C LYS A 120 -3.08 20.87 3.93
N TYR A 121 -2.54 20.38 5.04
CA TYR A 121 -2.28 18.95 5.23
C TYR A 121 -2.90 18.39 6.52
N CYS A 122 -4.07 18.93 6.90
CA CYS A 122 -4.77 18.58 8.13
C CYS A 122 -5.03 17.06 8.27
N GLY A 123 -5.35 16.36 7.17
CA GLY A 123 -5.60 14.92 7.19
C GLY A 123 -4.38 14.10 7.63
N VAL A 124 -3.20 14.37 7.03
CA VAL A 124 -1.97 13.68 7.43
C VAL A 124 -1.51 14.13 8.81
N GLY A 125 -1.58 15.43 9.11
CA GLY A 125 -1.20 15.95 10.41
C GLY A 125 -2.01 15.36 11.56
N ALA A 126 -3.33 15.26 11.40
CA ALA A 126 -4.22 14.65 12.38
C ALA A 126 -3.92 13.17 12.60
N ALA A 127 -3.61 12.41 11.54
CA ALA A 127 -3.26 11.00 11.66
C ALA A 127 -1.95 10.79 12.45
N ILE A 128 -0.91 11.60 12.19
CA ILE A 128 0.35 11.53 12.93
C ILE A 128 0.14 11.96 14.38
N GLU A 129 -0.59 13.06 14.61
CA GLU A 129 -0.91 13.56 15.95
C GLU A 129 -1.64 12.49 16.77
N TYR A 130 -2.67 11.87 16.20
CA TYR A 130 -3.43 10.82 16.86
C TYR A 130 -2.57 9.59 17.19
N ALA A 131 -1.78 9.10 16.22
CA ALA A 131 -0.93 7.95 16.42
C ALA A 131 0.14 8.19 17.51
N VAL A 132 0.79 9.35 17.48
CA VAL A 132 1.91 9.67 18.41
C VAL A 132 1.39 10.08 19.78
N LEU A 133 0.43 11.00 19.85
CA LEU A 133 -0.01 11.58 21.12
C LEU A 133 -1.11 10.76 21.81
N HIS A 134 -1.95 10.04 21.07
CA HIS A 134 -3.07 9.29 21.65
C HIS A 134 -2.81 7.78 21.68
N LEU A 135 -2.44 7.19 20.55
CA LEU A 135 -2.18 5.74 20.47
C LEU A 135 -0.80 5.34 21.02
N LYS A 136 0.10 6.30 21.16
CA LYS A 136 1.48 6.11 21.65
C LYS A 136 2.24 5.05 20.83
N VAL A 137 2.13 5.13 19.51
CA VAL A 137 2.93 4.27 18.61
C VAL A 137 4.42 4.46 18.88
N GLU A 138 5.19 3.38 18.72
CA GLU A 138 6.63 3.37 18.98
C GLU A 138 7.45 3.51 17.69
N ASN A 139 6.81 3.27 16.54
CA ASN A 139 7.45 3.30 15.24
C ASN A 139 6.58 4.08 14.25
N ILE A 140 7.19 4.96 13.45
CA ILE A 140 6.62 5.44 12.20
C ILE A 140 7.44 4.86 11.06
N VAL A 141 6.79 4.17 10.13
CA VAL A 141 7.43 3.59 8.95
C VAL A 141 6.82 4.18 7.68
N VAL A 142 7.66 4.75 6.81
CA VAL A 142 7.26 5.24 5.49
C VAL A 142 7.74 4.24 4.44
N ILE A 143 6.81 3.62 3.72
CA ILE A 143 7.09 2.52 2.78
C ILE A 143 6.89 3.01 1.35
N GLY A 144 7.99 3.25 0.62
CA GLY A 144 8.00 3.38 -0.83
C GLY A 144 7.87 2.01 -1.51
N HIS A 145 7.65 1.99 -2.83
CA HIS A 145 7.57 0.73 -3.56
C HIS A 145 7.97 0.87 -5.02
N SER A 146 8.38 -0.25 -5.63
CA SER A 146 8.72 -0.33 -7.06
C SER A 146 7.54 0.06 -7.96
N ASN A 147 7.83 0.67 -9.10
CA ASN A 147 6.84 1.05 -10.12
C ASN A 147 5.70 1.91 -9.56
N CYS A 148 6.03 2.87 -8.70
CA CYS A 148 5.05 3.76 -8.10
C CYS A 148 4.50 4.78 -9.12
N GLY A 149 3.20 4.74 -9.37
CA GLY A 149 2.54 5.66 -10.31
C GLY A 149 2.68 7.14 -9.91
N GLY A 150 2.61 7.46 -8.62
CA GLY A 150 2.77 8.83 -8.13
C GLY A 150 4.21 9.36 -8.28
N ILE A 151 5.22 8.51 -8.08
CA ILE A 151 6.63 8.89 -8.30
C ILE A 151 6.91 9.04 -9.80
N LYS A 152 6.40 8.13 -10.63
CA LYS A 152 6.47 8.29 -12.09
C LYS A 152 5.84 9.61 -12.52
N GLY A 153 4.65 9.92 -11.99
CA GLY A 153 3.97 11.21 -12.21
C GLY A 153 4.85 12.40 -11.85
N LEU A 154 5.39 12.42 -10.63
CA LEU A 154 6.33 13.46 -10.16
C LEU A 154 7.52 13.64 -11.11
N MET A 155 8.17 12.54 -11.51
CA MET A 155 9.34 12.57 -12.38
C MET A 155 9.01 13.06 -13.80
N SER A 156 7.77 12.86 -14.24
CA SER A 156 7.26 13.31 -15.55
C SER A 156 6.80 14.78 -15.58
N ILE A 157 6.63 15.45 -14.45
CA ILE A 157 6.21 16.87 -14.42
C ILE A 157 7.24 17.73 -15.18
N PRO A 158 6.83 18.56 -16.16
CA PRO A 158 7.74 19.48 -16.83
C PRO A 158 8.21 20.60 -15.88
N ASP A 159 9.40 21.15 -16.12
CA ASP A 159 9.96 22.22 -15.28
C ASP A 159 9.54 23.62 -15.78
N ASP A 160 8.47 23.71 -16.56
CA ASP A 160 7.96 24.94 -17.20
C ASP A 160 6.80 25.62 -16.44
N GLY A 161 6.38 25.04 -15.31
CA GLY A 161 5.31 25.57 -14.47
C GLY A 161 3.90 25.26 -14.96
N THR A 162 3.74 24.46 -16.02
CA THR A 162 2.42 24.00 -16.48
C THR A 162 1.89 22.88 -15.59
N THR A 163 0.56 22.81 -15.42
CA THR A 163 -0.14 21.76 -14.68
C THR A 163 -1.17 21.09 -15.56
N ALA A 164 -1.14 19.76 -15.63
CA ALA A 164 -2.10 18.94 -16.36
C ALA A 164 -3.16 18.27 -15.45
N SER A 165 -3.09 18.47 -14.14
CA SER A 165 -3.97 17.81 -13.15
C SER A 165 -4.50 18.77 -12.10
N ASP A 166 -5.72 18.53 -11.62
CA ASP A 166 -6.35 19.38 -10.60
C ASP A 166 -5.67 19.26 -9.22
N PHE A 167 -5.20 18.07 -8.86
CA PHE A 167 -4.67 17.77 -7.51
C PHE A 167 -3.34 17.00 -7.52
N ILE A 168 -3.08 16.19 -8.54
CA ILE A 168 -2.02 15.17 -8.50
C ILE A 168 -0.65 15.84 -8.46
N GLU A 169 -0.38 16.80 -9.34
CA GLU A 169 0.88 17.52 -9.39
C GLU A 169 1.14 18.29 -8.10
N GLN A 170 0.12 18.99 -7.58
CA GLN A 170 0.23 19.68 -6.29
C GLN A 170 0.54 18.70 -5.15
N TRP A 171 -0.11 17.54 -5.11
CA TRP A 171 0.16 16.52 -4.10
C TRP A 171 1.58 15.97 -4.21
N VAL A 172 1.99 15.48 -5.38
CA VAL A 172 3.30 14.83 -5.52
C VAL A 172 4.47 15.83 -5.41
N SER A 173 4.21 17.13 -5.55
CA SER A 173 5.19 18.19 -5.31
C SER A 173 5.75 18.22 -3.87
N ILE A 174 5.07 17.56 -2.91
CA ILE A 174 5.58 17.33 -1.55
C ILE A 174 7.00 16.76 -1.57
N CYS A 175 7.28 15.86 -2.52
CA CYS A 175 8.60 15.25 -2.72
C CYS A 175 9.38 15.87 -3.88
N GLY A 176 9.10 17.12 -4.26
CA GLY A 176 9.80 17.82 -5.35
C GLY A 176 11.32 17.87 -5.17
N SER A 177 11.80 17.98 -3.93
CA SER A 177 13.25 17.93 -3.63
C SER A 177 13.88 16.58 -3.99
N ALA A 178 13.15 15.47 -3.88
CA ALA A 178 13.62 14.15 -4.32
C ALA A 178 13.81 14.11 -5.84
N LYS A 179 12.84 14.65 -6.60
CA LYS A 179 12.94 14.80 -8.07
C LYS A 179 14.17 15.62 -8.43
N THR A 180 14.36 16.80 -7.83
CA THR A 180 15.50 17.68 -8.11
C THR A 180 16.83 16.98 -7.84
N LYS A 181 16.97 16.32 -6.68
CA LYS A 181 18.18 15.59 -6.33
C LYS A 181 18.49 14.47 -7.32
N VAL A 182 17.50 13.62 -7.62
CA VAL A 182 17.69 12.48 -8.53
C VAL A 182 17.99 12.95 -9.96
N LYS A 183 17.28 13.97 -10.47
CA LYS A 183 17.59 14.55 -11.79
C LYS A 183 19.02 15.09 -11.85
N SER A 184 19.55 15.64 -10.76
CA SER A 184 20.93 16.14 -10.70
C SER A 184 21.95 15.01 -10.63
N GLU A 185 21.79 14.07 -9.68
CA GLU A 185 22.76 13.03 -9.37
C GLU A 185 22.73 11.82 -10.32
N LYS A 186 21.60 11.58 -11.01
CA LYS A 186 21.34 10.40 -11.84
C LYS A 186 20.95 10.77 -13.27
N ASN A 187 21.40 11.92 -13.76
CA ASN A 187 21.02 12.46 -15.08
C ASN A 187 21.37 11.53 -16.26
N GLU A 188 22.42 10.72 -16.14
CA GLU A 188 22.86 9.78 -17.18
C GLU A 188 22.06 8.47 -17.20
N MET A 189 21.26 8.21 -16.15
CA MET A 189 20.48 6.97 -16.04
C MET A 189 19.18 7.06 -16.83
N SER A 190 18.63 5.89 -17.20
CA SER A 190 17.32 5.83 -17.84
C SER A 190 16.22 6.38 -16.93
N PHE A 191 15.12 6.85 -17.53
CA PHE A 191 13.97 7.36 -16.78
C PHE A 191 13.42 6.35 -15.75
N ALA A 192 13.40 5.07 -16.11
CA ALA A 192 12.96 4.00 -15.22
C ALA A 192 13.86 3.88 -13.98
N GLU A 193 15.19 3.90 -14.18
CA GLU A 193 16.15 3.87 -13.08
C GLU A 193 16.04 5.12 -12.20
N GLN A 194 15.90 6.30 -12.81
CA GLN A 194 15.67 7.53 -12.05
C GLN A 194 14.39 7.44 -11.20
N CYS A 195 13.31 6.82 -11.69
CA CYS A 195 12.12 6.58 -10.88
C CYS A 195 12.42 5.68 -9.68
N THR A 196 13.18 4.59 -9.87
CA THR A 196 13.58 3.71 -8.75
C THR A 196 14.39 4.45 -7.68
N TYR A 197 15.32 5.32 -8.06
CA TYR A 197 16.03 6.17 -7.10
C TYR A 197 15.10 7.17 -6.41
N CYS A 198 14.18 7.78 -7.17
CA CYS A 198 13.22 8.75 -6.65
C CYS A 198 12.22 8.11 -5.67
N GLU A 199 11.83 6.84 -5.87
CA GLU A 199 10.98 6.12 -4.92
C GLU A 199 11.62 6.03 -3.53
N LYS A 200 12.92 5.76 -3.45
CA LYS A 200 13.67 5.72 -2.18
C LYS A 200 13.94 7.11 -1.62
N GLU A 201 14.27 8.07 -2.48
CA GLU A 201 14.54 9.44 -2.03
C GLU A 201 13.26 10.16 -1.54
N ALA A 202 12.10 9.89 -2.13
CA ALA A 202 10.82 10.42 -1.66
C ALA A 202 10.45 9.91 -0.25
N VAL A 203 10.84 8.68 0.09
CA VAL A 203 10.76 8.17 1.46
C VAL A 203 11.64 9.02 2.39
N ASN A 204 12.89 9.31 2.00
CA ASN A 204 13.78 10.15 2.80
C ASN A 204 13.25 11.58 2.99
N VAL A 205 12.68 12.19 1.95
CA VAL A 205 12.01 13.49 2.07
C VAL A 205 10.85 13.42 3.04
N SER A 206 10.03 12.37 2.99
CA SER A 206 8.91 12.15 3.92
C SER A 206 9.40 11.96 5.36
N LEU A 207 10.51 11.25 5.58
CA LEU A 207 11.15 11.15 6.89
C LEU A 207 11.64 12.51 7.40
N GLY A 208 12.21 13.34 6.52
CA GLY A 208 12.57 14.71 6.85
C GLY A 208 11.36 15.57 7.21
N ASN A 209 10.25 15.43 6.47
CA ASN A 209 9.01 16.13 6.75
C ASN A 209 8.39 15.72 8.09
N LEU A 210 8.50 14.45 8.50
CA LEU A 210 8.10 14.01 9.84
C LEU A 210 8.82 14.78 10.95
N LEU A 211 10.07 15.19 10.73
CA LEU A 211 10.80 16.02 11.69
C LEU A 211 10.27 17.45 11.81
N THR A 212 9.38 17.91 10.92
CA THR A 212 8.76 19.24 11.06
C THR A 212 7.64 19.25 12.11
N TYR A 213 7.09 18.09 12.46
CA TYR A 213 6.06 17.93 13.49
C TYR A 213 6.67 18.00 14.90
N PRO A 214 6.29 18.98 15.75
CA PRO A 214 6.91 19.16 17.06
C PRO A 214 6.83 17.92 17.96
N PHE A 215 5.67 17.28 18.03
CA PHE A 215 5.45 16.08 18.86
C PHE A 215 6.19 14.83 18.35
N VAL A 216 6.52 14.76 17.05
CA VAL A 216 7.38 13.69 16.52
C VAL A 216 8.81 13.89 17.00
N ARG A 217 9.35 15.11 16.88
CA ARG A 217 10.70 15.43 17.40
C ARG A 217 10.80 15.19 18.89
N GLU A 218 9.81 15.63 19.66
CA GLU A 218 9.78 15.43 21.11
C GLU A 218 9.82 13.94 21.48
N ALA A 219 9.02 13.11 20.79
CA ALA A 219 9.01 11.67 21.01
C ALA A 219 10.34 10.98 20.61
N LEU A 220 10.99 11.46 19.54
CA LEU A 220 12.34 11.00 19.15
C LEU A 220 13.39 11.32 20.21
N VAL A 221 13.39 12.56 20.73
CA VAL A 221 14.31 12.98 21.81
C VAL A 221 14.09 12.16 23.07
N LYS A 222 12.84 11.87 23.42
CA LYS A 222 12.46 11.01 24.54
C LYS A 222 12.73 9.51 24.29
N LYS A 223 13.17 9.13 23.09
CA LYS A 223 13.41 7.75 22.66
C LYS A 223 12.16 6.85 22.79
N THR A 224 10.97 7.45 22.71
CA THR A 224 9.69 6.72 22.70
C THR A 224 9.17 6.47 21.29
N LEU A 225 9.86 7.01 20.27
CA LEU A 225 9.48 6.89 18.86
C LEU A 225 10.74 6.67 18.02
N VAL A 226 10.62 5.83 16.98
CA VAL A 226 11.65 5.61 15.96
C VAL A 226 11.06 5.86 14.57
N LEU A 227 11.80 6.55 13.70
CA LEU A 227 11.43 6.74 12.30
C LEU A 227 12.20 5.77 11.40
N LYS A 228 11.49 5.09 10.50
CA LYS A 228 12.07 4.12 9.55
C LYS A 228 11.58 4.39 8.13
N GLY A 229 12.49 4.31 7.17
CA GLY A 229 12.16 4.26 5.75
C GLY A 229 12.21 2.82 5.26
N ALA A 230 11.34 2.49 4.32
CA ALA A 230 11.38 1.20 3.64
C ALA A 230 11.08 1.33 2.15
N HIS A 231 11.51 0.35 1.37
CA HIS A 231 11.16 0.22 -0.04
C HIS A 231 10.81 -1.24 -0.35
N TYR A 232 9.58 -1.46 -0.83
CA TYR A 232 9.11 -2.77 -1.27
C TYR A 232 9.21 -2.90 -2.80
N ASP A 233 10.09 -3.76 -3.26
CA ASP A 233 10.21 -4.16 -4.65
C ASP A 233 9.36 -5.41 -4.89
N PHE A 234 8.15 -5.22 -5.41
CA PHE A 234 7.26 -6.33 -5.77
C PHE A 234 7.63 -7.01 -7.08
N VAL A 235 8.55 -6.43 -7.87
CA VAL A 235 9.05 -7.07 -9.09
C VAL A 235 9.99 -8.21 -8.72
N ASN A 236 10.86 -7.97 -7.74
CA ASN A 236 11.88 -8.94 -7.30
C ASN A 236 11.58 -9.58 -5.93
N GLY A 237 10.48 -9.21 -5.27
CA GLY A 237 10.11 -9.71 -3.95
C GLY A 237 11.09 -9.29 -2.84
N LYS A 238 11.65 -8.08 -2.90
CA LYS A 238 12.64 -7.57 -1.93
C LYS A 238 12.04 -6.47 -1.06
N PHE A 239 12.47 -6.42 0.19
CA PHE A 239 12.07 -5.38 1.14
C PHE A 239 13.29 -4.80 1.83
N ASP A 240 13.63 -3.55 1.48
CA ASP A 240 14.72 -2.81 2.10
C ASP A 240 14.17 -1.97 3.27
N LEU A 241 14.85 -1.97 4.42
CA LEU A 241 14.45 -1.21 5.61
C LEU A 241 15.67 -0.45 6.17
N TRP A 242 15.51 0.83 6.50
CA TRP A 242 16.54 1.65 7.11
C TRP A 242 15.99 2.56 8.21
N ASN A 243 16.84 2.91 9.18
CA ASN A 243 16.50 3.82 10.28
C ASN A 243 16.95 5.24 9.96
N LEU A 244 16.17 6.23 10.40
CA LEU A 244 16.66 7.60 10.50
C LEU A 244 17.39 7.78 11.84
N ASN A 245 18.70 8.02 11.78
CA ASN A 245 19.49 8.31 12.98
C ASN A 245 19.32 9.79 13.37
N PHE A 246 18.38 10.08 14.26
CA PHE A 246 18.19 11.43 14.82
C PHE A 246 18.93 11.57 16.15
N GLN A 247 19.91 12.46 16.21
CA GLN A 247 20.64 12.80 17.43
C GLN A 247 20.70 14.32 17.60
N ILE A 248 20.29 14.83 18.77
CA ILE A 248 20.59 16.20 19.18
C ILE A 248 21.85 16.13 20.02
N SER A 249 22.96 16.66 19.49
CA SER A 249 24.16 16.87 20.30
C SER A 249 23.99 18.16 21.10
N PRO A 250 24.23 18.17 22.42
CA PRO A 250 24.30 19.41 23.17
C PRO A 250 25.42 20.27 22.56
N THR A 251 25.13 21.52 22.23
CA THR A 251 26.19 22.51 22.05
C THR A 251 26.83 22.73 23.41
N LEU A 252 28.14 22.49 23.52
CA LEU A 252 28.93 22.89 24.67
C LEU A 252 28.82 24.42 24.79
N ASP A 253 28.13 24.90 25.81
CA ASP A 253 28.22 26.29 26.23
C ASP A 253 29.67 26.52 26.71
N LEU A 254 30.41 27.35 25.95
CA LEU A 254 31.74 27.87 26.32
C LEU A 254 31.61 29.09 27.23
#